data_AF-A0A254QFQ5-F1
#
_entry.id   AF-A0A254QFQ5-F1
#
_cell.length_a   1.000
_cell.length_b   1.000
_cell.length_c   1.000
_cell.angle_alpha   90.00
_cell.angle_beta   90.00
_cell.angle_gamma   90.00
#
_symmetry.space_group_name_H-M   'P 1'
#
loop_
_entity.id
_entity.type
_entity.pdbx_description
1 polymer ?
#
loop_
_entity_poly.entity_id
_entity_poly.type
_entity_poly.pdbx_seq_one_letter_code
_entity_poly.pdbx_strand_id
1 'polypeptide(L)'
;MFPLLLLAAAKPEPTVTLEAHFEPFANLVYQLDMVSGYLPYARSEAISKIWKDRIANQPGDEKFLTQWQATMRRLEAKGQVAFNPKLIYSIATIQNEGERVREIGLNSTSIADFAKQVARQIEPTAAKELSEVLARFNPNFTQWWTQEAAPKGSTFRVKAAELFKSEKITKAIGNLVHFYQPQLPSGQVVPVHFMYKPKASEPSHGEQVGSSALMEITEGESPANRIDVTLHELSHFFFRKAGVDVHIKLATKFQKVPDPSGMAVFSIMNEALATALNNGMVAESLMEGPAFNQYRAAPLSWYYNTSIDGTAKASYDWLKAYVQRGGTMTDPQFASAYVKAIRTGMGPKIDAPAVQMFGVNYIWSEAWPRELVFLPQQLLQSSVSARFSDTKLENALREAVTSSPMLSTLLIIRPDELTRITKVEPLIAKHAAQLQANVNKTGTSLMGARRKSGLALYVIVASDSIGVERELKRLAALENDLAGVLP
;
A
#
# COMPACT_ATOMS: atom_id res chain seq x y z
N MET A 1 -13.49 -23.25 -50.97
CA MET A 1 -14.00 -22.21 -50.05
C MET A 1 -12.92 -21.92 -49.03
N PHE A 2 -12.26 -20.77 -49.12
CA PHE A 2 -11.32 -20.31 -48.10
C PHE A 2 -12.13 -19.78 -46.91
N PRO A 3 -11.81 -20.18 -45.66
CA PRO A 3 -12.46 -19.57 -44.51
C PRO A 3 -12.00 -18.11 -44.43
N LEU A 4 -12.97 -17.20 -44.50
CA LEU A 4 -12.76 -15.79 -44.23
C LEU A 4 -12.34 -15.66 -42.75
N LEU A 5 -11.04 -15.56 -42.50
CA LEU A 5 -10.50 -15.15 -41.20
C LEU A 5 -10.91 -13.69 -41.01
N LEU A 6 -12.02 -13.49 -40.28
CA LEU A 6 -12.37 -12.21 -39.69
C LEU A 6 -11.26 -11.83 -38.71
N LEU A 7 -10.27 -11.07 -39.20
CA LEU A 7 -9.33 -10.35 -38.37
C LEU A 7 -10.15 -9.36 -37.54
N ALA A 8 -10.42 -9.71 -36.28
CA ALA A 8 -10.98 -8.77 -35.33
C ALA A 8 -10.03 -7.57 -35.26
N ALA A 9 -10.52 -6.39 -35.66
CA ALA A 9 -9.75 -5.16 -35.54
C ALA A 9 -9.33 -5.02 -34.07
N ALA A 10 -8.02 -4.84 -33.84
CA ALA A 10 -7.51 -4.58 -32.50
C ALA A 10 -8.24 -3.35 -31.94
N LYS A 11 -8.83 -3.48 -30.76
CA LYS A 11 -9.42 -2.32 -30.07
C LYS A 11 -8.28 -1.32 -29.83
N PRO A 12 -8.47 -0.02 -30.14
CA PRO A 12 -7.47 0.98 -29.82
C PRO A 12 -7.23 0.96 -28.31
N GLU A 13 -5.96 1.06 -27.92
CA GLU A 13 -5.60 1.14 -26.50
C GLU A 13 -6.18 2.40 -25.87
N PRO A 14 -6.66 2.34 -24.60
CA PRO A 14 -7.21 3.51 -23.96
C PRO A 14 -6.09 4.55 -23.76
N THR A 15 -6.34 5.78 -24.23
CA THR A 15 -5.42 6.89 -23.98
C THR A 15 -5.66 7.45 -22.58
N VAL A 16 -4.58 7.61 -21.81
CA VAL A 16 -4.59 8.20 -20.47
C VAL A 16 -3.76 9.48 -20.47
N THR A 17 -4.29 10.55 -19.88
CA THR A 17 -3.58 11.82 -19.69
C THR A 17 -3.56 12.22 -18.22
N LEU A 18 -2.50 12.88 -17.77
CA LEU A 18 -2.38 13.39 -16.41
C LEU A 18 -2.73 14.88 -16.37
N GLU A 19 -3.42 15.30 -15.31
CA GLU A 19 -3.74 16.70 -15.04
C GLU A 19 -3.09 17.16 -13.73
N ALA A 20 -2.33 18.25 -13.77
CA ALA A 20 -1.60 18.77 -12.61
C ALA A 20 -2.47 19.77 -11.81
N HIS A 21 -2.80 19.43 -10.57
CA HIS A 21 -3.56 20.26 -9.64
C HIS A 21 -2.68 20.72 -8.47
N PHE A 22 -2.85 21.98 -8.04
CA PHE A 22 -2.20 22.53 -6.85
C PHE A 22 -3.13 23.55 -6.21
N GLU A 23 -4.19 23.04 -5.57
CA GLU A 23 -5.33 23.84 -5.14
C GLU A 23 -5.41 23.93 -3.61
N PRO A 24 -5.84 25.09 -3.06
CA PRO A 24 -5.95 25.30 -1.62
C PRO A 24 -6.90 24.32 -0.94
N PHE A 25 -8.06 24.04 -1.56
CA PHE A 25 -9.09 23.21 -0.93
C PHE A 25 -8.63 21.76 -0.74
N ALA A 26 -8.05 21.16 -1.77
CA ALA A 26 -7.48 19.82 -1.70
C ALA A 26 -6.35 19.74 -0.64
N ASN A 27 -5.50 20.77 -0.56
CA ASN A 27 -4.45 20.86 0.44
C ASN A 27 -5.00 21.00 1.87
N LEU A 28 -6.09 21.77 2.07
CA LEU A 28 -6.75 21.90 3.36
C LEU A 28 -7.28 20.54 3.85
N VAL A 29 -8.01 19.81 2.98
CA VAL A 29 -8.53 18.49 3.31
C VAL A 29 -7.39 17.52 3.66
N TYR A 30 -6.35 17.46 2.83
CA TYR A 30 -5.20 16.59 3.08
C TYR A 30 -4.47 16.94 4.38
N GLN A 31 -4.23 18.22 4.65
CA GLN A 31 -3.55 18.60 5.89
C GLN A 31 -4.41 18.38 7.13
N LEU A 32 -5.74 18.49 7.04
CA LEU A 32 -6.64 18.11 8.13
C LEU A 32 -6.49 16.63 8.49
N ASP A 33 -6.43 15.74 7.49
CA ASP A 33 -6.18 14.33 7.71
C ASP A 33 -4.87 14.08 8.49
N MET A 34 -3.81 14.83 8.17
CA MET A 34 -2.51 14.74 8.85
C MET A 34 -2.58 15.27 10.29
N VAL A 35 -3.06 16.51 10.47
CA VAL A 35 -2.98 17.21 11.77
C VAL A 35 -4.01 16.75 12.77
N SER A 36 -5.14 16.18 12.33
CA SER A 36 -6.11 15.53 13.20
C SER A 36 -5.64 14.14 13.66
N GLY A 37 -4.56 13.60 13.09
CA GLY A 37 -4.12 12.22 13.33
C GLY A 37 -5.02 11.16 12.69
N TYR A 38 -5.77 11.50 11.64
CA TYR A 38 -6.47 10.48 10.84
C TYR A 38 -5.47 9.69 9.98
N LEU A 39 -4.48 10.35 9.39
CA LEU A 39 -3.36 9.73 8.67
C LEU A 39 -2.04 9.88 9.45
N PRO A 40 -1.81 9.04 10.47
CA PRO A 40 -0.63 9.17 11.33
C PRO A 40 0.70 8.98 10.58
N TYR A 41 0.70 8.21 9.48
CA TYR A 41 1.89 7.96 8.68
C TYR A 41 2.30 9.16 7.81
N ALA A 42 1.37 10.08 7.52
CA ALA A 42 1.62 11.28 6.75
C ALA A 42 1.98 12.47 7.66
N ARG A 43 2.15 12.28 8.97
CA ARG A 43 2.41 13.38 9.90
C ARG A 43 3.73 14.09 9.57
N SER A 44 3.68 15.41 9.54
CA SER A 44 4.87 16.27 9.46
C SER A 44 4.91 17.23 10.63
N GLU A 45 6.06 17.33 11.30
CA GLU A 45 6.30 18.29 12.38
C GLU A 45 6.21 19.73 11.86
N ALA A 46 6.73 20.01 10.66
CA ALA A 46 6.68 21.32 10.06
C ALA A 46 5.23 21.77 9.78
N ILE A 47 4.40 20.90 9.22
CA ILE A 47 2.96 21.17 9.03
C ILE A 47 2.27 21.34 10.38
N SER A 48 2.52 20.46 11.34
CA SER A 48 1.92 20.53 12.69
C SER A 48 2.23 21.87 13.37
N LYS A 49 3.46 22.36 13.21
CA LYS A 49 3.89 23.67 13.73
C LYS A 49 3.15 24.82 13.06
N ILE A 50 3.05 24.84 11.74
CA ILE A 50 2.29 25.88 11.01
C ILE A 50 0.83 25.89 11.48
N TRP A 51 0.22 24.72 11.60
CA TRP A 51 -1.14 24.61 12.06
C TRP A 51 -1.32 25.20 13.46
N LYS A 52 -0.51 24.76 14.42
CA LYS A 52 -0.56 25.24 15.80
C LYS A 52 -0.35 26.75 15.92
N ASP A 53 0.60 27.29 15.17
CA ASP A 53 0.99 28.69 15.32
C ASP A 53 0.04 29.65 14.59
N ARG A 54 -0.58 29.20 13.48
CA ARG A 54 -1.23 30.13 12.52
C ARG A 54 -2.62 29.74 12.05
N ILE A 55 -2.98 28.45 12.05
CA ILE A 55 -4.25 27.98 11.48
C ILE A 55 -5.22 27.60 12.59
N ALA A 56 -4.81 26.65 13.43
CA ALA A 56 -5.54 26.12 14.58
C ALA A 56 -4.97 26.69 15.89
N ASN A 57 -4.92 28.02 16.00
CA ASN A 57 -4.28 28.75 17.10
C ASN A 57 -5.27 29.39 18.09
N GLN A 58 -6.57 29.13 17.94
CA GLN A 58 -7.61 29.70 18.78
C GLN A 58 -8.08 28.70 19.85
N PRO A 59 -8.53 29.18 21.03
CA PRO A 59 -9.20 28.33 22.00
C PRO A 59 -10.38 27.57 21.36
N GLY A 60 -10.38 26.24 21.52
CA GLY A 60 -11.44 25.36 21.02
C GLY A 60 -11.19 24.72 19.65
N ASP A 61 -10.11 25.08 18.94
CA ASP A 61 -9.78 24.46 17.64
C ASP A 61 -9.53 22.95 17.75
N GLU A 62 -8.98 22.48 18.87
CA GLU A 62 -8.76 21.05 19.16
C GLU A 62 -10.05 20.22 19.05
N LYS A 63 -11.20 20.80 19.41
CA LYS A 63 -12.50 20.13 19.30
C LYS A 63 -12.82 19.82 17.83
N PHE A 64 -12.50 20.73 16.91
CA PHE A 64 -12.77 20.56 15.49
C PHE A 64 -11.81 19.53 14.86
N LEU A 65 -10.53 19.51 15.27
CA LEU A 65 -9.60 18.46 14.86
C LEU A 65 -10.04 17.08 15.35
N THR A 66 -10.47 16.99 16.61
CA THR A 66 -11.06 15.77 17.18
C THR A 66 -12.32 15.35 16.42
N GLN A 67 -13.19 16.30 16.05
CA GLN A 67 -14.39 16.04 15.26
C GLN A 67 -14.04 15.49 13.87
N TRP A 68 -13.08 16.08 13.16
CA TRP A 68 -12.60 15.56 11.87
C TRP A 68 -12.12 14.11 11.99
N GLN A 69 -11.23 13.85 12.94
CA GLN A 69 -10.69 12.52 13.17
C GLN A 69 -11.79 11.51 13.48
N ALA A 70 -12.71 11.86 14.39
CA ALA A 70 -13.81 10.99 14.79
C ALA A 70 -14.76 10.67 13.63
N THR A 71 -15.15 11.66 12.83
CA THR A 71 -16.00 11.45 11.66
C THR A 71 -15.29 10.59 10.60
N MET A 72 -14.02 10.88 10.27
CA MET A 72 -13.27 10.09 9.28
C MET A 72 -13.08 8.64 9.73
N ARG A 73 -12.72 8.39 11.00
CA ARG A 73 -12.62 7.03 11.57
C ARG A 73 -13.94 6.28 11.55
N ARG A 74 -15.05 6.98 11.85
CA ARG A 74 -16.40 6.41 11.80
C ARG A 74 -16.77 5.97 10.38
N LEU A 75 -16.44 6.76 9.36
CA LEU A 75 -16.70 6.45 7.95
C LEU A 75 -15.77 5.33 7.45
N GLU A 76 -14.50 5.33 7.85
CA GLU A 76 -13.56 4.25 7.58
C GLU A 76 -14.11 2.90 8.09
N ALA A 77 -14.69 2.89 9.30
CA ALA A 77 -15.29 1.69 9.88
C ALA A 77 -16.55 1.21 9.15
N LYS A 78 -17.41 2.11 8.65
CA LYS A 78 -18.63 1.75 7.89
C LYS A 78 -18.32 1.09 6.55
N GLY A 79 -17.22 1.49 5.92
CA GLY A 79 -16.85 1.04 4.59
C GLY A 79 -16.11 -0.29 4.56
N GLN A 80 -15.81 -0.93 5.70
CA GLN A 80 -15.23 -2.26 5.72
C GLN A 80 -16.24 -3.30 5.21
N VAL A 81 -16.36 -3.42 3.89
CA VAL A 81 -17.07 -4.52 3.25
C VAL A 81 -16.50 -5.81 3.82
N ALA A 82 -17.36 -6.73 4.25
CA ALA A 82 -16.95 -8.05 4.72
C ALA A 82 -15.90 -8.59 3.75
N PHE A 83 -14.67 -8.75 4.26
CA PHE A 83 -13.51 -9.19 3.48
C PHE A 83 -13.96 -10.33 2.56
N ASN A 84 -13.86 -10.13 1.25
CA ASN A 84 -14.17 -11.22 0.35
C ASN A 84 -12.98 -12.18 0.38
N PRO A 85 -13.10 -13.38 0.94
CA PRO A 85 -12.00 -14.34 1.02
C PRO A 85 -11.35 -14.69 -0.32
N LYS A 86 -12.08 -14.48 -1.41
CA LYS A 86 -11.61 -14.71 -2.78
C LYS A 86 -10.81 -13.53 -3.35
N LEU A 87 -10.85 -12.36 -2.72
CA LEU A 87 -10.09 -11.18 -3.13
C LEU A 87 -8.92 -10.98 -2.17
N ILE A 88 -7.71 -11.12 -2.70
CA ILE A 88 -6.47 -10.80 -1.99
C ILE A 88 -6.45 -9.29 -1.72
N TYR A 89 -5.86 -8.86 -0.61
CA TYR A 89 -5.85 -7.45 -0.18
C TYR A 89 -5.31 -6.48 -1.24
N SER A 90 -4.32 -6.91 -2.04
CA SER A 90 -3.82 -6.14 -3.19
C SER A 90 -4.89 -5.82 -4.25
N ILE A 91 -6.02 -6.53 -4.21
CA ILE A 91 -7.19 -6.42 -5.08
C ILE A 91 -8.34 -5.76 -4.32
N ALA A 92 -8.49 -6.09 -3.04
CA ALA A 92 -9.47 -5.51 -2.14
C ALA A 92 -8.94 -4.17 -1.58
N THR A 93 -8.74 -3.18 -2.44
CA THR A 93 -8.86 -1.80 -1.98
C THR A 93 -10.33 -1.60 -1.68
N ILE A 94 -10.73 -1.96 -0.46
CA ILE A 94 -12.01 -1.58 0.08
C ILE A 94 -11.94 -0.06 0.15
N GLN A 95 -12.45 0.61 -0.89
CA GLN A 95 -12.73 2.04 -0.83
C GLN A 95 -13.78 2.21 0.25
N ASN A 96 -13.30 2.34 1.49
CA ASN A 96 -14.15 2.63 2.61
C ASN A 96 -14.68 4.06 2.45
N GLU A 97 -15.73 4.40 3.20
CA GLU A 97 -16.36 5.70 3.05
C GLU A 97 -15.40 6.85 3.37
N GLY A 98 -14.40 6.62 4.26
CA GLY A 98 -13.32 7.56 4.52
C GLY A 98 -12.45 7.85 3.29
N GLU A 99 -11.99 6.82 2.57
CA GLU A 99 -11.22 7.00 1.32
C GLU A 99 -12.05 7.73 0.25
N ARG A 100 -13.36 7.45 0.15
CA ARG A 100 -14.26 8.16 -0.77
C ARG A 100 -14.41 9.63 -0.40
N VAL A 101 -14.49 9.97 0.89
CA VAL A 101 -14.50 11.37 1.35
C VAL A 101 -13.21 12.08 0.95
N ARG A 102 -12.06 11.42 1.08
CA ARG A 102 -10.77 11.98 0.61
C ARG A 102 -10.78 12.21 -0.89
N GLU A 103 -11.23 11.24 -1.69
CA GLU A 103 -11.37 11.39 -3.15
C GLU A 103 -12.29 12.57 -3.51
N ILE A 104 -13.41 12.73 -2.81
CA ILE A 104 -14.29 13.90 -2.97
C ILE A 104 -13.56 15.19 -2.61
N GLY A 105 -12.81 15.21 -1.50
CA GLY A 105 -12.03 16.36 -1.05
C GLY A 105 -10.97 16.82 -2.05
N LEU A 106 -10.30 15.89 -2.72
CA LEU A 106 -9.33 16.18 -3.78
C LEU A 106 -9.99 16.81 -5.01
N ASN A 107 -11.17 16.33 -5.37
CA ASN A 107 -11.86 16.71 -6.60
C ASN A 107 -12.84 17.89 -6.44
N SER A 108 -13.09 18.33 -5.20
CA SER A 108 -13.95 19.48 -4.92
C SER A 108 -13.19 20.81 -4.97
N THR A 109 -13.88 21.86 -5.41
CA THR A 109 -13.32 23.21 -5.53
C THR A 109 -13.72 24.14 -4.39
N SER A 110 -14.66 23.73 -3.53
CA SER A 110 -15.16 24.53 -2.42
C SER A 110 -15.80 23.65 -1.34
N ILE A 111 -15.99 24.25 -0.15
CA ILE A 111 -16.70 23.60 0.97
C ILE A 111 -18.13 23.21 0.57
N ALA A 112 -18.82 24.06 -0.21
CA ALA A 112 -20.19 23.80 -0.64
C ALA A 112 -20.29 22.62 -1.62
N ASP A 113 -19.37 22.54 -2.58
CA ASP A 113 -19.30 21.40 -3.50
C ASP A 113 -18.94 20.11 -2.75
N PHE A 114 -17.93 20.16 -1.87
CA PHE A 114 -17.55 19.04 -1.02
C PHE A 114 -18.73 18.53 -0.18
N ALA A 115 -19.41 19.43 0.54
CA ALA A 115 -20.57 19.06 1.36
C ALA A 115 -21.69 18.43 0.52
N LYS A 116 -21.98 19.00 -0.66
CA LYS A 116 -22.96 18.45 -1.59
C LYS A 116 -22.59 17.03 -2.04
N GLN A 117 -21.33 16.80 -2.38
CA GLN A 117 -20.84 15.50 -2.86
C GLN A 117 -20.82 14.46 -1.75
N VAL A 118 -20.35 14.80 -0.55
CA VAL A 118 -20.38 13.91 0.62
C VAL A 118 -21.81 13.57 1.01
N ALA A 119 -22.73 14.54 1.01
CA ALA A 119 -24.14 14.29 1.33
C ALA A 119 -24.80 13.35 0.32
N ARG A 120 -24.41 13.45 -0.96
CA ARG A 120 -24.94 12.63 -2.05
C ARG A 120 -24.37 11.21 -2.06
N GLN A 121 -23.08 11.06 -1.81
CA GLN A 121 -22.36 9.79 -2.04
C GLN A 121 -22.09 8.99 -0.77
N ILE A 122 -22.12 9.65 0.40
CA ILE A 122 -21.80 9.05 1.70
C ILE A 122 -23.01 9.22 2.63
N GLU A 123 -23.12 10.35 3.33
CA GLU A 123 -24.29 10.66 4.16
C GLU A 123 -24.38 12.16 4.52
N PRO A 124 -25.59 12.71 4.72
CA PRO A 124 -25.78 14.12 5.08
C PRO A 124 -25.14 14.54 6.41
N THR A 125 -25.14 13.66 7.42
CA THR A 125 -24.57 13.96 8.74
C THR A 125 -23.06 14.20 8.64
N ALA A 126 -22.34 13.32 7.95
CA ALA A 126 -20.91 13.49 7.70
C ALA A 126 -20.61 14.76 6.90
N ALA A 127 -21.43 15.07 5.88
CA ALA A 127 -21.27 16.30 5.11
C ALA A 127 -21.35 17.55 5.99
N LYS A 128 -22.32 17.59 6.91
CA LYS A 128 -22.44 18.68 7.89
C LYS A 128 -21.23 18.73 8.82
N GLU A 129 -20.89 17.62 9.47
CA GLU A 129 -19.79 17.52 10.43
C GLU A 129 -18.46 17.98 9.83
N LEU A 130 -18.12 17.50 8.62
CA LEU A 130 -16.85 17.80 7.96
C LEU A 130 -16.83 19.22 7.38
N SER A 131 -17.94 19.71 6.82
CA SER A 131 -18.01 21.08 6.29
C SER A 131 -17.95 22.14 7.38
N GLU A 132 -18.48 21.88 8.58
CA GLU A 132 -18.30 22.74 9.76
C GLU A 132 -16.83 22.88 10.15
N VAL A 133 -16.08 21.76 10.16
CA VAL A 133 -14.63 21.78 10.43
C VAL A 133 -13.87 22.55 9.34
N LEU A 134 -14.18 22.30 8.06
CA LEU A 134 -13.56 23.03 6.95
C LEU A 134 -13.84 24.53 7.05
N ALA A 135 -15.09 24.93 7.33
CA ALA A 135 -15.47 26.33 7.49
C ALA A 135 -14.73 27.00 8.64
N ARG A 136 -14.44 26.26 9.72
CA ARG A 136 -13.65 26.76 10.85
C ARG A 136 -12.22 27.13 10.46
N PHE A 137 -11.54 26.26 9.72
CA PHE A 137 -10.10 26.43 9.43
C PHE A 137 -9.81 27.16 8.11
N ASN A 138 -10.76 27.20 7.18
CA ASN A 138 -10.56 27.75 5.84
C ASN A 138 -10.05 29.21 5.81
N PRO A 139 -10.52 30.15 6.64
CA PRO A 139 -10.03 31.54 6.59
C PRO A 139 -8.52 31.65 6.87
N ASN A 140 -8.06 31.09 7.98
CA ASN A 140 -6.64 31.13 8.36
C ASN A 140 -5.78 30.29 7.41
N PHE A 141 -6.28 29.14 6.97
CA PHE A 141 -5.60 28.31 5.98
C PHE A 141 -5.43 29.05 4.65
N THR A 142 -6.48 29.68 4.13
CA THR A 142 -6.43 30.43 2.86
C THR A 142 -5.47 31.61 2.94
N GLN A 143 -5.43 32.31 4.08
CA GLN A 143 -4.47 33.38 4.32
C GLN A 143 -3.03 32.85 4.24
N TRP A 144 -2.71 31.78 4.99
CA TRP A 144 -1.40 31.16 4.95
C TRP A 144 -1.04 30.65 3.54
N TRP A 145 -1.97 29.93 2.89
CA TRP A 145 -1.79 29.38 1.56
C TRP A 145 -1.41 30.46 0.55
N THR A 146 -2.18 31.55 0.53
CA THR A 146 -1.97 32.66 -0.42
C THR A 146 -0.62 33.35 -0.18
N GLN A 147 -0.21 33.49 1.08
CA GLN A 147 1.02 34.18 1.45
C GLN A 147 2.28 33.32 1.22
N GLU A 148 2.19 32.00 1.36
CA GLU A 148 3.37 31.13 1.42
C GLU A 148 3.34 29.92 0.50
N ALA A 149 2.32 29.07 0.61
CA ALA A 149 2.30 27.81 -0.14
C ALA A 149 2.10 28.03 -1.65
N ALA A 150 1.14 28.89 -2.01
CA ALA A 150 0.79 29.14 -3.41
C ALA A 150 1.97 29.70 -4.23
N PRO A 151 2.69 30.74 -3.79
CA PRO A 151 3.86 31.25 -4.52
C PRO A 151 4.98 30.22 -4.70
N LYS A 152 5.15 29.31 -3.74
CA LYS A 152 6.23 28.31 -3.73
C LYS A 152 5.94 27.09 -4.61
N GLY A 153 4.69 26.65 -4.69
CA GLY A 153 4.31 25.44 -5.45
C GLY A 153 3.71 25.70 -6.84
N SER A 154 3.23 26.91 -7.15
CA SER A 154 2.57 27.18 -8.45
C SER A 154 3.49 26.93 -9.65
N THR A 155 4.76 27.29 -9.54
CA THR A 155 5.77 27.03 -10.59
C THR A 155 6.00 25.53 -10.78
N PHE A 156 5.96 24.74 -9.70
CA PHE A 156 6.06 23.28 -9.78
C PHE A 156 4.90 22.72 -10.60
N ARG A 157 3.65 23.12 -10.30
CA ARG A 157 2.45 22.65 -11.01
C ARG A 157 2.53 22.90 -12.52
N VAL A 158 2.94 24.11 -12.94
CA VAL A 158 3.05 24.45 -14.37
C VAL A 158 4.10 23.57 -15.06
N LYS A 159 5.29 23.46 -14.48
CA LYS A 159 6.36 22.60 -15.02
C LYS A 159 5.99 21.12 -15.03
N ALA A 160 5.25 20.64 -14.02
CA ALA A 160 4.72 19.29 -13.99
C ALA A 160 3.71 19.05 -15.12
N ALA A 161 2.81 20.00 -15.37
CA ALA A 161 1.85 19.93 -16.47
C ALA A 161 2.53 19.87 -17.85
N GLU A 162 3.63 20.60 -18.03
CA GLU A 162 4.46 20.51 -19.24
C GLU A 162 5.15 19.15 -19.36
N LEU A 163 5.75 18.66 -18.26
CA LEU A 163 6.42 17.37 -18.22
C LEU A 163 5.47 16.20 -18.54
N PHE A 164 4.23 16.24 -18.03
CA PHE A 164 3.20 15.23 -18.32
C PHE A 164 2.85 15.13 -19.80
N LYS A 165 3.04 16.20 -20.57
CA LYS A 165 2.80 16.25 -22.03
C LYS A 165 4.01 15.84 -22.86
N SER A 166 5.17 15.61 -22.22
CA SER A 166 6.36 15.19 -22.95
C SER A 166 6.17 13.79 -23.55
N GLU A 167 6.69 13.59 -24.76
CA GLU A 167 6.61 12.30 -25.48
C GLU A 167 7.08 11.13 -24.61
N LYS A 168 8.17 11.36 -23.86
CA LYS A 168 8.75 10.37 -22.97
C LYS A 168 7.78 9.90 -21.88
N ILE A 169 7.08 10.82 -21.22
CA ILE A 169 6.11 10.48 -20.18
C ILE A 169 4.85 9.87 -20.78
N THR A 170 4.35 10.42 -21.89
CA THR A 170 3.20 9.84 -22.59
C THR A 170 3.48 8.41 -23.05
N LYS A 171 4.69 8.13 -23.55
CA LYS A 171 5.13 6.78 -23.93
C LYS A 171 5.25 5.86 -22.72
N ALA A 172 5.78 6.34 -21.59
CA ALA A 172 5.84 5.55 -20.36
C ALA A 172 4.42 5.18 -19.89
N ILE A 173 3.49 6.12 -19.87
CA ILE A 173 2.07 5.88 -19.53
C ILE A 173 1.46 4.85 -20.49
N GLY A 174 1.69 4.98 -21.81
CA GLY A 174 1.22 4.02 -22.80
C GLY A 174 1.73 2.60 -22.53
N ASN A 175 3.02 2.44 -22.20
CA ASN A 175 3.59 1.14 -21.83
C ASN A 175 2.94 0.57 -20.56
N LEU A 176 2.65 1.41 -19.55
CA LEU A 176 1.98 0.98 -18.32
C LEU A 176 0.53 0.55 -18.62
N VAL A 177 -0.21 1.33 -19.40
CA VAL A 177 -1.57 0.98 -19.84
C VAL A 177 -1.57 -0.35 -20.59
N HIS A 178 -0.65 -0.54 -21.52
CA HIS A 178 -0.50 -1.79 -22.25
C HIS A 178 -0.21 -2.97 -21.31
N PHE A 179 0.75 -2.81 -20.39
CA PHE A 179 1.18 -3.86 -19.48
C PHE A 179 0.09 -4.29 -18.48
N TYR A 180 -0.58 -3.31 -17.85
CA TYR A 180 -1.62 -3.55 -16.85
C TYR A 180 -3.01 -3.85 -17.46
N GLN A 181 -3.24 -3.47 -18.71
CA GLN A 181 -4.53 -3.64 -19.41
C GLN A 181 -5.75 -3.14 -18.59
N PRO A 182 -5.73 -1.88 -18.10
CA PRO A 182 -6.80 -1.39 -17.26
C PRO A 182 -8.10 -1.19 -18.06
N GLN A 183 -9.24 -1.46 -17.43
CA GLN A 183 -10.57 -1.27 -17.99
C GLN A 183 -10.99 0.20 -17.83
N LEU A 184 -10.42 1.06 -18.67
CA LEU A 184 -10.66 2.51 -18.65
C LEU A 184 -11.49 2.96 -19.85
N PRO A 185 -12.30 4.02 -19.70
CA PRO A 185 -12.84 4.73 -20.85
C PRO A 185 -11.70 5.35 -21.67
N SER A 186 -11.93 5.51 -22.98
CA SER A 186 -11.01 6.24 -23.85
C SER A 186 -10.92 7.70 -23.41
N GLY A 187 -9.70 8.25 -23.35
CA GLY A 187 -9.47 9.63 -22.92
C GLY A 187 -9.58 9.82 -21.41
N GLN A 188 -9.29 8.79 -20.61
CA GLN A 188 -9.27 8.90 -19.15
C GLN A 188 -8.26 9.97 -18.71
N VAL A 189 -8.74 10.95 -17.96
CA VAL A 189 -7.90 11.93 -17.27
C VAL A 189 -7.65 11.45 -15.84
N VAL A 190 -6.39 11.46 -15.40
CA VAL A 190 -6.01 11.15 -14.01
C VAL A 190 -5.51 12.44 -13.35
N PRO A 191 -6.25 12.98 -12.37
CA PRO A 191 -5.81 14.11 -11.59
C PRO A 191 -4.58 13.75 -10.74
N VAL A 192 -3.56 14.61 -10.77
CA VAL A 192 -2.39 14.56 -9.89
C VAL A 192 -2.39 15.81 -9.01
N HIS A 193 -2.69 15.63 -7.74
CA HIS A 193 -2.78 16.70 -6.75
C HIS A 193 -1.45 16.84 -6.01
N PHE A 194 -0.80 17.98 -6.21
CA PHE A 194 0.40 18.32 -5.46
C PHE A 194 0.01 18.94 -4.12
N MET A 195 0.60 18.42 -3.05
CA MET A 195 0.39 18.87 -1.68
C MET A 195 1.64 19.60 -1.19
N TYR A 196 1.49 20.85 -0.78
CA TYR A 196 2.62 21.63 -0.30
C TYR A 196 3.08 21.10 1.06
N LYS A 197 4.35 20.70 1.12
CA LYS A 197 5.05 20.32 2.34
C LYS A 197 6.23 21.28 2.56
N PRO A 198 6.22 22.06 3.65
CA PRO A 198 7.39 22.81 4.07
C PRO A 198 8.60 21.88 4.24
N LYS A 199 9.79 22.41 3.98
CA LYS A 199 11.03 21.65 4.12
C LYS A 199 11.17 21.11 5.55
N ALA A 200 11.34 19.80 5.67
CA ALA A 200 11.45 19.09 6.93
C ALA A 200 12.36 17.85 6.75
N SER A 201 12.71 17.15 7.82
CA SER A 201 13.59 15.96 7.75
C SER A 201 12.83 14.71 7.29
N GLU A 202 11.50 14.70 7.42
CA GLU A 202 10.64 13.58 7.07
C GLU A 202 10.53 13.43 5.54
N PRO A 203 10.56 12.19 5.01
CA PRO A 203 10.42 11.93 3.59
C PRO A 203 9.06 12.42 3.10
N SER A 204 8.98 12.83 1.83
CA SER A 204 7.72 13.15 1.17
C SER A 204 6.88 11.90 0.95
N HIS A 205 5.56 12.09 1.01
CA HIS A 205 4.56 11.05 0.82
C HIS A 205 3.90 11.15 -0.57
N GLY A 206 3.54 9.99 -1.12
CA GLY A 206 2.71 9.87 -2.32
C GLY A 206 1.68 8.76 -2.09
N GLU A 207 0.48 8.92 -2.65
CA GLU A 207 -0.60 7.95 -2.52
C GLU A 207 -1.59 8.04 -3.69
N GLN A 208 -2.07 6.89 -4.15
CA GLN A 208 -3.24 6.80 -5.02
C GLN A 208 -4.56 6.77 -4.23
N VAL A 209 -5.33 7.85 -4.30
CA VAL A 209 -6.66 7.99 -3.67
C VAL A 209 -7.75 7.89 -4.75
N GLY A 210 -8.38 6.72 -4.84
CA GLY A 210 -9.37 6.45 -5.88
C GLY A 210 -8.80 6.63 -7.29
N SER A 211 -9.35 7.58 -8.05
CA SER A 211 -8.88 7.95 -9.40
C SER A 211 -7.84 9.08 -9.43
N SER A 212 -7.47 9.63 -8.28
CA SER A 212 -6.53 10.75 -8.15
C SER A 212 -5.21 10.29 -7.52
N ALA A 213 -4.09 10.78 -8.03
CA ALA A 213 -2.78 10.64 -7.38
C ALA A 213 -2.51 11.86 -6.50
N LEU A 214 -1.96 11.66 -5.31
CA LEU A 214 -1.58 12.69 -4.36
C LEU A 214 -0.07 12.66 -4.17
N MET A 215 0.60 13.82 -4.27
CA MET A 215 2.06 13.94 -4.18
C MET A 215 2.48 15.08 -3.26
N GLU A 216 3.20 14.80 -2.19
CA GLU A 216 3.86 15.85 -1.41
C GLU A 216 5.06 16.43 -2.17
N ILE A 217 5.04 17.76 -2.30
CA ILE A 217 6.11 18.53 -2.93
C ILE A 217 6.74 19.48 -1.92
N THR A 218 8.06 19.62 -2.00
CA THR A 218 8.81 20.55 -1.17
C THR A 218 9.24 21.80 -1.95
N GLU A 219 9.53 22.88 -1.23
CA GLU A 219 10.01 24.12 -1.84
C GLU A 219 11.31 23.90 -2.61
N GLY A 220 11.35 24.37 -3.87
CA GLY A 220 12.51 24.26 -4.74
C GLY A 220 12.70 22.89 -5.41
N GLU A 221 11.80 21.94 -5.15
CA GLU A 221 11.82 20.63 -5.81
C GLU A 221 11.56 20.74 -7.32
N SER A 222 12.22 19.90 -8.11
CA SER A 222 11.96 19.78 -9.55
C SER A 222 10.89 18.71 -9.80
N PRO A 223 9.89 18.94 -10.69
CA PRO A 223 8.94 17.91 -11.08
C PRO A 223 9.58 16.63 -11.65
N ALA A 224 10.76 16.75 -12.27
CA ALA A 224 11.51 15.61 -12.76
C ALA A 224 11.95 14.64 -11.63
N ASN A 225 12.08 15.13 -10.40
CA ASN A 225 12.42 14.30 -9.23
C ASN A 225 11.19 13.63 -8.60
N ARG A 226 9.99 13.91 -9.11
CA ARG A 226 8.72 13.40 -8.58
C ARG A 226 7.95 12.54 -9.57
N ILE A 227 8.38 12.55 -10.83
CA ILE A 227 7.63 11.91 -11.92
C ILE A 227 7.64 10.38 -11.80
N ASP A 228 8.72 9.79 -11.31
CA ASP A 228 8.82 8.37 -11.01
C ASP A 228 7.81 7.96 -9.92
N VAL A 229 7.74 8.71 -8.82
CA VAL A 229 6.75 8.50 -7.75
C VAL A 229 5.32 8.72 -8.27
N THR A 230 5.11 9.72 -9.12
CA THR A 230 3.79 9.97 -9.73
C THR A 230 3.34 8.78 -10.58
N LEU A 231 4.23 8.21 -11.38
CA LEU A 231 3.92 7.04 -12.21
C LEU A 231 3.87 5.73 -11.41
N HIS A 232 4.56 5.65 -10.26
CA HIS A 232 4.41 4.59 -9.27
C HIS A 232 2.96 4.53 -8.77
N GLU A 233 2.42 5.65 -8.28
CA GLU A 233 1.01 5.70 -7.81
C GLU A 233 0.02 5.43 -8.94
N LEU A 234 0.29 5.95 -10.15
CA LEU A 234 -0.51 5.67 -11.33
C LEU A 234 -0.53 4.17 -11.68
N SER A 235 0.55 3.44 -11.40
CA SER A 235 0.61 1.99 -11.61
C SER A 235 -0.35 1.25 -10.68
N HIS A 236 -0.54 1.73 -9.45
CA HIS A 236 -1.59 1.20 -8.56
C HIS A 236 -2.99 1.49 -9.10
N PHE A 237 -3.22 2.66 -9.68
CA PHE A 237 -4.49 2.96 -10.36
C PHE A 237 -4.74 1.98 -11.52
N PHE A 238 -3.76 1.77 -12.41
CA PHE A 238 -3.92 0.84 -13.52
C PHE A 238 -4.09 -0.60 -13.07
N PHE A 239 -3.32 -1.04 -12.07
CA PHE A 239 -3.50 -2.36 -11.48
C PHE A 239 -4.94 -2.52 -10.98
N ARG A 240 -5.42 -1.62 -10.12
CA ARG A 240 -6.79 -1.64 -9.55
C ARG A 240 -7.87 -1.65 -10.65
N LYS A 241 -7.61 -0.99 -11.78
CA LYS A 241 -8.55 -0.88 -12.91
C LYS A 241 -8.48 -2.05 -13.89
N ALA A 242 -7.56 -3.01 -13.76
CA ALA A 242 -7.55 -4.23 -14.59
C ALA A 242 -8.81 -5.10 -14.41
N GLY A 243 -9.48 -4.96 -13.26
CA GLY A 243 -10.76 -5.60 -12.95
C GLY A 243 -10.60 -6.89 -12.13
N VAL A 244 -11.62 -7.19 -11.33
CA VAL A 244 -11.61 -8.31 -10.37
C VAL A 244 -11.26 -9.65 -11.01
N ASP A 245 -11.82 -9.96 -12.19
CA ASP A 245 -11.58 -11.24 -12.86
C ASP A 245 -10.12 -11.41 -13.30
N VAL A 246 -9.47 -10.32 -13.73
CA VAL A 246 -8.04 -10.33 -14.10
C VAL A 246 -7.21 -10.67 -12.87
N HIS A 247 -7.50 -10.03 -11.74
CA HIS A 247 -6.76 -10.29 -10.52
C HIS A 247 -6.97 -11.70 -9.95
N ILE A 248 -8.20 -12.23 -9.99
CA ILE A 248 -8.48 -13.63 -9.58
C ILE A 248 -7.70 -14.60 -10.47
N LYS A 249 -7.70 -14.39 -11.79
CA LYS A 249 -6.91 -15.21 -12.73
C LYS A 249 -5.43 -15.11 -12.44
N LEU A 250 -4.92 -13.91 -12.16
CA LEU A 250 -3.51 -13.68 -11.84
C LEU A 250 -3.12 -14.40 -10.55
N ALA A 251 -3.88 -14.21 -9.48
CA ALA A 251 -3.69 -14.91 -8.20
C ALA A 251 -3.67 -16.44 -8.39
N THR A 252 -4.60 -16.98 -9.18
CA THR A 252 -4.67 -18.41 -9.52
C THR A 252 -3.42 -18.90 -10.26
N LYS A 253 -2.86 -18.09 -11.17
CA LYS A 253 -1.61 -18.43 -11.88
C LYS A 253 -0.44 -18.50 -10.91
N PHE A 254 -0.31 -17.52 -10.01
CA PHE A 254 0.75 -17.50 -8.99
C PHE A 254 0.65 -18.68 -8.02
N GLN A 255 -0.57 -19.06 -7.62
CA GLN A 255 -0.81 -20.24 -6.78
C GLN A 255 -0.34 -21.55 -7.44
N LYS A 256 -0.36 -21.62 -8.78
CA LYS A 256 0.04 -22.79 -9.56
C LYS A 256 1.53 -22.81 -9.92
N VAL A 257 2.30 -21.78 -9.58
CA VAL A 257 3.75 -21.78 -9.82
C VAL A 257 4.40 -22.85 -8.92
N PRO A 258 5.24 -23.76 -9.46
CA PRO A 258 5.90 -24.81 -8.68
C PRO A 258 7.10 -24.26 -7.89
N ASP A 259 6.90 -23.15 -7.19
CA ASP A 259 7.88 -22.49 -6.33
C ASP A 259 7.14 -22.04 -5.04
N PRO A 260 7.64 -22.39 -3.83
CA PRO A 260 6.98 -22.06 -2.56
C PRO A 260 6.74 -20.56 -2.34
N SER A 261 7.49 -19.68 -3.02
CA SER A 261 7.34 -18.23 -2.93
C SER A 261 6.25 -17.65 -3.82
N GLY A 262 5.62 -18.44 -4.71
CA GLY A 262 4.71 -17.91 -5.74
C GLY A 262 3.62 -16.98 -5.17
N MET A 263 2.98 -17.38 -4.07
CA MET A 263 1.97 -16.53 -3.43
C MET A 263 2.53 -15.35 -2.65
N ALA A 264 3.72 -15.48 -2.05
CA ALA A 264 4.39 -14.35 -1.41
C ALA A 264 4.77 -13.27 -2.43
N VAL A 265 5.32 -13.70 -3.57
CA VAL A 265 5.62 -12.82 -4.72
C VAL A 265 4.35 -12.13 -5.21
N PHE A 266 3.23 -12.86 -5.35
CA PHE A 266 1.96 -12.24 -5.73
C PHE A 266 1.52 -11.16 -4.73
N SER A 267 1.69 -11.40 -3.43
CA SER A 267 1.25 -10.45 -2.40
C SER A 267 1.99 -9.11 -2.46
N ILE A 268 3.29 -9.12 -2.81
CA ILE A 268 4.11 -7.91 -2.95
C ILE A 268 4.12 -7.33 -4.36
N MET A 269 3.57 -8.06 -5.33
CA MET A 269 3.70 -7.78 -6.75
C MET A 269 3.21 -6.37 -7.14
N ASN A 270 2.11 -5.87 -6.55
CA ASN A 270 1.60 -4.53 -6.89
C ASN A 270 2.66 -3.44 -6.62
N GLU A 271 3.22 -3.42 -5.42
CA GLU A 271 4.30 -2.49 -5.04
C GLU A 271 5.59 -2.74 -5.82
N ALA A 272 5.99 -4.00 -5.96
CA ALA A 272 7.23 -4.34 -6.65
C ALA A 272 7.19 -3.99 -8.15
N LEU A 273 6.04 -4.17 -8.81
CA LEU A 273 5.85 -3.76 -10.22
C LEU A 273 5.84 -2.24 -10.34
N ALA A 274 5.08 -1.53 -9.50
CA ALA A 274 5.07 -0.07 -9.51
C ALA A 274 6.49 0.50 -9.31
N THR A 275 7.25 -0.08 -8.37
CA THR A 275 8.63 0.29 -8.10
C THR A 275 9.56 -0.02 -9.29
N ALA A 276 9.51 -1.24 -9.84
CA ALA A 276 10.41 -1.66 -10.92
C ALA A 276 10.15 -0.91 -12.24
N LEU A 277 8.87 -0.70 -12.57
CA LEU A 277 8.48 -0.03 -13.82
C LEU A 277 8.75 1.47 -13.76
N ASN A 278 8.69 2.10 -12.59
CA ASN A 278 8.83 3.55 -12.48
C ASN A 278 10.17 3.94 -11.86
N ASN A 279 10.42 3.63 -10.59
CA ASN A 279 11.69 3.92 -9.91
C ASN A 279 12.85 3.14 -10.54
N GLY A 280 12.58 2.05 -11.27
CA GLY A 280 13.54 1.41 -12.16
C GLY A 280 13.57 2.02 -13.57
N MET A 281 12.58 1.68 -14.42
CA MET A 281 12.68 1.97 -15.87
C MET A 281 12.54 3.45 -16.21
N VAL A 282 11.64 4.18 -15.52
CA VAL A 282 11.50 5.63 -15.75
C VAL A 282 12.72 6.37 -15.19
N ALA A 283 13.21 6.01 -13.99
CA ALA A 283 14.42 6.60 -13.43
C ALA A 283 15.65 6.39 -14.35
N GLU A 284 15.86 5.18 -14.87
CA GLU A 284 16.94 4.90 -15.83
C GLU A 284 16.88 5.82 -17.03
N SER A 285 15.68 6.09 -17.54
CA SER A 285 15.53 6.95 -18.70
C SER A 285 15.85 8.43 -18.39
N LEU A 286 15.70 8.84 -17.13
CA LEU A 286 15.89 10.24 -16.65
C LEU A 286 17.31 10.51 -16.14
N MET A 287 18.04 9.47 -15.74
CA MET A 287 19.38 9.56 -15.17
C MET A 287 20.45 9.18 -16.21
N GLU A 288 21.67 9.67 -16.02
CA GLU A 288 22.82 9.17 -16.77
C GLU A 288 23.19 7.75 -16.32
N GLY A 289 23.70 6.91 -17.23
CA GLY A 289 23.97 5.49 -16.98
C GLY A 289 24.77 5.20 -15.70
N PRO A 290 25.92 5.86 -15.44
CA PRO A 290 26.67 5.65 -14.21
C PRO A 290 25.89 6.02 -12.94
N ALA A 291 25.14 7.12 -12.97
CA ALA A 291 24.31 7.56 -11.85
C ALA A 291 23.17 6.57 -11.58
N PHE A 292 22.50 6.08 -12.64
CA PHE A 292 21.47 5.06 -12.51
C PHE A 292 22.04 3.75 -11.95
N ASN A 293 23.22 3.31 -12.37
CA ASN A 293 23.83 2.09 -11.85
C ASN A 293 24.15 2.19 -10.35
N GLN A 294 24.65 3.35 -9.90
CA GLN A 294 24.86 3.61 -8.47
C GLN A 294 23.53 3.63 -7.71
N TYR A 295 22.53 4.33 -8.26
CA TYR A 295 21.18 4.38 -7.70
C TYR A 295 20.59 2.97 -7.57
N ARG A 296 20.64 2.15 -8.62
CA ARG A 296 20.14 0.76 -8.62
C ARG A 296 20.88 -0.13 -7.61
N ALA A 297 22.19 0.04 -7.44
CA ALA A 297 23.00 -0.78 -6.55
C ALA A 297 22.82 -0.45 -5.06
N ALA A 298 22.48 0.81 -4.74
CA ALA A 298 22.31 1.25 -3.35
C ALA A 298 21.10 0.53 -2.68
N PRO A 299 21.22 0.04 -1.43
CA PRO A 299 20.08 -0.53 -0.70
C PRO A 299 18.97 0.50 -0.48
N LEU A 300 17.71 0.08 -0.57
CA LEU A 300 16.52 0.91 -0.29
C LEU A 300 16.41 2.18 -1.15
N SER A 301 17.13 2.22 -2.27
CA SER A 301 17.14 3.38 -3.16
C SER A 301 15.89 3.49 -4.02
N TRP A 302 15.29 2.36 -4.40
CA TRP A 302 14.06 2.37 -5.19
C TRP A 302 12.84 2.44 -4.28
N TYR A 303 12.91 1.81 -3.11
CA TYR A 303 11.82 1.87 -2.14
C TYR A 303 12.35 1.71 -0.71
N TYR A 304 11.78 2.42 0.26
CA TYR A 304 12.14 2.32 1.67
C TYR A 304 11.50 1.09 2.36
N ASN A 305 11.59 -0.06 1.70
CA ASN A 305 11.16 -1.36 2.19
C ASN A 305 12.03 -2.43 1.55
N THR A 306 12.70 -3.25 2.37
CA THR A 306 13.70 -4.21 1.88
C THR A 306 13.10 -5.25 0.94
N SER A 307 11.88 -5.71 1.24
CA SER A 307 11.19 -6.71 0.42
C SER A 307 10.75 -6.11 -0.92
N ILE A 308 10.20 -4.89 -0.93
CA ILE A 308 9.76 -4.22 -2.17
C ILE A 308 10.96 -3.86 -3.04
N ASP A 309 11.97 -3.20 -2.47
CA ASP A 309 13.21 -2.80 -3.15
C ASP A 309 13.94 -4.00 -3.74
N GLY A 310 14.12 -5.06 -2.96
CA GLY A 310 14.75 -6.30 -3.39
C GLY A 310 13.98 -7.01 -4.51
N THR A 311 12.65 -7.12 -4.39
CA THR A 311 11.80 -7.77 -5.40
C THR A 311 11.77 -6.98 -6.70
N ALA A 312 11.67 -5.65 -6.62
CA ALA A 312 11.67 -4.77 -7.77
C ALA A 312 13.00 -4.85 -8.53
N LYS A 313 14.14 -4.74 -7.83
CA LYS A 313 15.49 -4.85 -8.44
C LYS A 313 15.76 -6.22 -9.03
N ALA A 314 15.31 -7.29 -8.37
CA ALA A 314 15.50 -8.66 -8.83
C ALA A 314 14.72 -8.97 -10.11
N SER A 315 13.53 -8.38 -10.28
CA SER A 315 12.70 -8.57 -11.48
C SER A 315 13.01 -7.61 -12.62
N TYR A 316 13.71 -6.50 -12.34
CA TYR A 316 13.84 -5.36 -13.25
C TYR A 316 14.32 -5.69 -14.66
N ASP A 317 15.46 -6.36 -14.85
CA ASP A 317 16.01 -6.56 -16.20
C ASP A 317 15.06 -7.43 -17.05
N TRP A 318 14.49 -8.47 -16.42
CA TRP A 318 13.50 -9.31 -17.07
C TRP A 318 12.23 -8.52 -17.41
N LEU A 319 11.72 -7.74 -16.46
CA LEU A 319 10.48 -6.97 -16.61
C LEU A 319 10.62 -5.89 -17.67
N LYS A 320 11.75 -5.18 -17.70
CA LYS A 320 12.06 -4.19 -18.74
C LYS A 320 12.04 -4.82 -20.12
N ALA A 321 12.75 -5.93 -20.31
CA ALA A 321 12.74 -6.67 -21.58
C ALA A 321 11.36 -7.28 -21.91
N TYR A 322 10.55 -7.58 -20.89
CA TYR A 322 9.20 -8.10 -21.02
C TYR A 322 8.21 -7.04 -21.53
N VAL A 323 8.23 -5.85 -20.93
CA VAL A 323 7.39 -4.72 -21.33
C VAL A 323 7.80 -4.18 -22.70
N GLN A 324 9.11 -4.07 -22.98
CA GLN A 324 9.61 -3.57 -24.27
C GLN A 324 9.19 -4.41 -25.48
N ARG A 325 8.89 -5.70 -25.29
CA ARG A 325 8.37 -6.59 -26.33
C ARG A 325 6.84 -6.68 -26.37
N GLY A 326 6.12 -5.81 -25.64
CA GLY A 326 4.66 -5.82 -25.56
C GLY A 326 4.10 -6.97 -24.72
N GLY A 327 4.85 -7.43 -23.70
CA GLY A 327 4.32 -8.38 -22.74
C GLY A 327 3.35 -7.72 -21.78
N THR A 328 2.36 -8.48 -21.32
CA THR A 328 1.34 -8.00 -20.36
C THR A 328 1.33 -8.85 -19.08
N MET A 329 0.84 -8.30 -17.97
CA MET A 329 0.71 -9.08 -16.72
C MET A 329 -0.32 -10.22 -16.84
N THR A 330 -1.17 -10.19 -17.88
CA THR A 330 -2.22 -11.19 -18.09
C THR A 330 -1.77 -12.34 -18.99
N ASP A 331 -0.56 -12.30 -19.54
CA ASP A 331 -0.02 -13.38 -20.38
C ASP A 331 0.07 -14.71 -19.58
N PRO A 332 -0.08 -15.88 -20.23
CA PRO A 332 -0.06 -17.17 -19.55
C PRO A 332 1.21 -17.44 -18.75
N GLN A 333 2.37 -17.06 -19.29
CA GLN A 333 3.69 -17.29 -18.70
C GLN A 333 4.14 -16.24 -17.69
N PHE A 334 3.40 -15.13 -17.53
CA PHE A 334 3.84 -13.99 -16.72
C PHE A 334 4.20 -14.41 -15.29
N ALA A 335 3.30 -15.09 -14.59
CA ALA A 335 3.49 -15.45 -13.18
C ALA A 335 4.73 -16.33 -12.95
N SER A 336 4.90 -17.39 -13.74
CA SER A 336 6.03 -18.31 -13.58
C SER A 336 7.37 -17.64 -13.94
N ALA A 337 7.39 -16.83 -14.99
CA ALA A 337 8.58 -16.10 -15.40
C ALA A 337 8.96 -14.99 -14.41
N TYR A 338 7.98 -14.28 -13.85
CA TYR A 338 8.19 -13.25 -12.83
C TYR A 338 8.74 -13.83 -11.53
N VAL A 339 8.12 -14.91 -11.01
CA VAL A 339 8.62 -15.61 -9.82
C VAL A 339 10.04 -16.13 -10.05
N LYS A 340 10.33 -16.71 -11.23
CA LYS A 340 11.68 -17.17 -11.57
C LYS A 340 12.70 -16.03 -11.59
N ALA A 341 12.36 -14.87 -12.15
CA ALA A 341 13.24 -13.71 -12.18
C ALA A 341 13.59 -13.24 -10.76
N ILE A 342 12.58 -13.11 -9.89
CA ILE A 342 12.78 -12.71 -8.49
C ILE A 342 13.60 -13.76 -7.73
N ARG A 343 13.26 -15.04 -7.84
CA ARG A 343 14.01 -16.15 -7.23
C ARG A 343 15.48 -16.14 -7.64
N THR A 344 15.75 -15.86 -8.92
CA THR A 344 17.13 -15.76 -9.44
C THR A 344 17.87 -14.56 -8.85
N GLY A 345 17.23 -13.39 -8.80
CA GLY A 345 17.86 -12.16 -8.31
C GLY A 345 18.00 -12.06 -6.80
N MET A 346 17.04 -12.59 -6.04
CA MET A 346 17.06 -12.57 -4.56
C MET A 346 17.73 -13.81 -3.95
N GLY A 347 17.78 -14.92 -4.68
CA GLY A 347 18.29 -16.18 -4.15
C GLY A 347 17.49 -16.64 -2.91
N PRO A 348 18.15 -17.05 -1.81
CA PRO A 348 17.49 -17.45 -0.57
C PRO A 348 16.64 -16.36 0.10
N LYS A 349 16.95 -15.07 -0.13
CA LYS A 349 16.26 -13.94 0.53
C LYS A 349 14.78 -13.83 0.19
N ILE A 350 14.33 -14.40 -0.93
CA ILE A 350 12.91 -14.45 -1.28
C ILE A 350 12.11 -15.29 -0.26
N ASP A 351 12.75 -16.20 0.45
CA ASP A 351 12.13 -17.03 1.49
C ASP A 351 12.14 -16.34 2.87
N ALA A 352 12.76 -15.16 2.99
CA ALA A 352 12.79 -14.39 4.23
C ALA A 352 11.37 -14.09 4.75
N PRO A 353 11.15 -14.10 6.08
CA PRO A 353 9.84 -13.85 6.66
C PRO A 353 9.23 -12.51 6.24
N ALA A 354 10.05 -11.46 6.08
CA ALA A 354 9.61 -10.15 5.59
C ALA A 354 9.00 -10.18 4.18
N VAL A 355 9.44 -11.08 3.30
CA VAL A 355 8.84 -11.28 1.98
C VAL A 355 7.60 -12.17 2.10
N GLN A 356 7.71 -13.26 2.85
CA GLN A 356 6.66 -14.25 3.00
C GLN A 356 5.42 -13.73 3.73
N MET A 357 5.58 -12.71 4.58
CA MET A 357 4.50 -12.08 5.32
C MET A 357 4.09 -10.72 4.76
N PHE A 358 4.48 -10.38 3.53
CA PHE A 358 4.02 -9.11 2.94
C PHE A 358 2.49 -9.04 2.86
N GLY A 359 1.84 -10.13 2.44
CA GLY A 359 0.40 -10.36 2.63
C GLY A 359 0.15 -11.39 3.73
N VAL A 360 -0.33 -10.94 4.89
CA VAL A 360 -0.43 -11.78 6.10
C VAL A 360 -1.74 -11.55 6.85
N ASN A 361 -2.29 -12.64 7.39
CA ASN A 361 -3.29 -12.60 8.44
C ASN A 361 -2.59 -12.51 9.79
N TYR A 362 -2.78 -11.40 10.49
CA TYR A 362 -2.43 -11.31 11.90
C TYR A 362 -3.57 -11.84 12.75
N ILE A 363 -3.25 -12.75 13.65
CA ILE A 363 -4.17 -13.31 14.63
C ILE A 363 -3.48 -13.22 15.98
N TRP A 364 -4.11 -12.59 16.96
CA TRP A 364 -3.56 -12.47 18.30
C TRP A 364 -4.61 -12.67 19.38
N SER A 365 -4.16 -13.01 20.59
CA SER A 365 -5.03 -13.10 21.76
C SER A 365 -5.49 -11.72 22.25
N GLU A 366 -6.78 -11.59 22.61
CA GLU A 366 -7.36 -10.39 23.23
C GLU A 366 -6.63 -9.94 24.51
N ALA A 367 -5.85 -10.82 25.14
CA ALA A 367 -5.03 -10.48 26.30
C ALA A 367 -3.85 -9.56 25.98
N TRP A 368 -3.50 -9.38 24.70
CA TRP A 368 -2.42 -8.50 24.28
C TRP A 368 -2.90 -7.05 24.09
N PRO A 369 -2.09 -6.05 24.48
CA PRO A 369 -2.38 -4.65 24.17
C PRO A 369 -2.55 -4.44 22.66
N ARG A 370 -3.53 -3.63 22.26
CA ARG A 370 -3.83 -3.36 20.84
C ARG A 370 -2.66 -2.70 20.11
N GLU A 371 -1.78 -2.01 20.83
CA GLU A 371 -0.62 -1.33 20.28
C GLU A 371 0.40 -2.32 19.70
N LEU A 372 0.46 -3.55 20.23
CA LEU A 372 1.34 -4.59 19.71
C LEU A 372 0.98 -5.02 18.28
N VAL A 373 -0.22 -4.71 17.80
CA VAL A 373 -0.69 -5.01 16.44
C VAL A 373 0.07 -4.22 15.38
N PHE A 374 0.50 -3.00 15.72
CA PHE A 374 1.23 -2.15 14.78
C PHE A 374 2.69 -2.58 14.64
N LEU A 375 3.21 -3.31 15.62
CA LEU A 375 4.62 -3.69 15.66
C LEU A 375 5.00 -4.67 14.53
N PRO A 376 4.25 -5.76 14.23
CA PRO A 376 4.49 -6.58 13.05
C PRO A 376 4.47 -5.77 11.75
N GLN A 377 3.52 -4.84 11.59
CA GLN A 377 3.43 -3.99 10.40
C GLN A 377 4.70 -3.13 10.23
N GLN A 378 5.19 -2.55 11.33
CA GLN A 378 6.39 -1.72 11.32
C GLN A 378 7.66 -2.55 11.08
N LEU A 379 7.82 -3.67 11.77
CA LEU A 379 9.04 -4.49 11.73
C LEU A 379 9.14 -5.34 10.47
N LEU A 380 8.03 -5.93 10.01
CA LEU A 380 8.00 -6.79 8.82
C LEU A 380 7.69 -6.01 7.55
N GLN A 381 7.31 -4.73 7.68
CA GLN A 381 6.96 -3.85 6.57
C GLN A 381 5.91 -4.45 5.63
N SER A 382 4.93 -5.16 6.20
CA SER A 382 3.88 -5.87 5.49
C SER A 382 2.69 -4.96 5.14
N SER A 383 2.02 -5.24 4.02
CA SER A 383 0.68 -4.71 3.74
C SER A 383 -0.39 -5.57 4.44
N VAL A 384 -1.11 -4.98 5.39
CA VAL A 384 -1.83 -5.72 6.43
C VAL A 384 -3.28 -6.01 6.05
N SER A 385 -3.71 -7.27 6.20
CA SER A 385 -5.07 -7.58 6.64
C SER A 385 -5.01 -8.05 8.10
N ALA A 386 -5.13 -7.13 9.05
CA ALA A 386 -5.23 -7.48 10.46
C ALA A 386 -6.67 -7.92 10.69
N ARG A 387 -6.86 -9.19 11.02
CA ARG A 387 -8.16 -9.68 11.45
C ARG A 387 -8.19 -9.55 12.97
N PHE A 388 -8.89 -8.53 13.44
CA PHE A 388 -9.25 -8.42 14.85
C PHE A 388 -10.18 -9.58 15.17
N SER A 389 -9.72 -10.48 16.02
CA SER A 389 -10.56 -11.52 16.56
C SER A 389 -11.37 -10.92 17.71
N ASP A 390 -12.48 -10.23 17.41
CA ASP A 390 -13.56 -10.02 18.40
C ASP A 390 -14.33 -11.35 18.67
N THR A 391 -13.87 -12.44 18.05
CA THR A 391 -14.38 -13.81 18.20
C THR A 391 -13.36 -14.67 18.95
N LYS A 392 -13.73 -15.89 19.36
CA LYS A 392 -12.78 -16.81 19.97
C LYS A 392 -11.61 -17.09 19.00
N LEU A 393 -10.37 -16.97 19.50
CA LEU A 393 -9.10 -17.17 18.77
C LEU A 393 -9.10 -18.37 17.80
N GLU A 394 -9.70 -19.49 18.18
CA GLU A 394 -9.83 -20.69 17.33
C GLU A 394 -10.65 -20.46 16.06
N ASN A 395 -11.71 -19.66 16.15
CA ASN A 395 -12.55 -19.32 15.01
C ASN A 395 -11.79 -18.39 14.07
N ALA A 396 -11.11 -17.38 14.59
CA ALA A 396 -10.28 -16.50 13.77
C ALA A 396 -9.16 -17.27 13.05
N LEU A 397 -8.49 -18.21 13.73
CA LEU A 397 -7.49 -19.07 13.09
C LEU A 397 -8.11 -19.96 12.02
N ARG A 398 -9.22 -20.63 12.32
CA ARG A 398 -9.93 -21.49 11.36
C ARG A 398 -10.35 -20.68 10.14
N GLU A 399 -10.92 -19.50 10.35
CA GLU A 399 -11.36 -18.62 9.28
C GLU A 399 -10.19 -18.08 8.47
N ALA A 400 -9.08 -17.66 9.10
CA ALA A 400 -7.89 -17.21 8.36
C ALA A 400 -7.33 -18.34 7.46
N VAL A 401 -7.27 -19.57 7.98
CA VAL A 401 -6.76 -20.72 7.22
C VAL A 401 -7.71 -21.14 6.10
N THR A 402 -9.04 -21.15 6.34
CA THR A 402 -10.02 -21.64 5.36
C THR A 402 -10.45 -20.56 4.37
N SER A 403 -10.67 -19.34 4.83
CA SER A 403 -11.18 -18.23 4.03
C SER A 403 -10.06 -17.47 3.32
N SER A 404 -8.84 -17.45 3.87
CA SER A 404 -7.72 -16.73 3.26
C SER A 404 -6.56 -17.66 2.91
N PRO A 405 -6.78 -18.69 2.07
CA PRO A 405 -5.76 -19.68 1.73
C PRO A 405 -4.59 -19.11 0.91
N MET A 406 -4.65 -17.81 0.56
CA MET A 406 -3.70 -17.09 -0.27
C MET A 406 -2.79 -16.13 0.53
N LEU A 407 -3.00 -16.01 1.84
CA LEU A 407 -2.20 -15.15 2.73
C LEU A 407 -1.42 -15.98 3.74
N SER A 408 -0.19 -15.59 4.06
CA SER A 408 0.54 -16.17 5.19
C SER A 408 -0.18 -15.86 6.52
N THR A 409 0.23 -16.51 7.60
CA THR A 409 -0.39 -16.30 8.92
C THR A 409 0.68 -16.05 9.97
N LEU A 410 0.51 -14.99 10.77
CA LEU A 410 1.25 -14.79 12.00
C LEU A 410 0.28 -14.88 13.18
N LEU A 411 0.51 -15.86 14.05
CA LEU A 411 -0.28 -16.12 15.24
C LEU A 411 0.52 -15.73 16.49
N ILE A 412 -0.02 -14.85 17.33
CA ILE A 412 0.61 -14.39 18.58
C ILE A 412 -0.28 -14.76 19.77
N ILE A 413 0.18 -15.69 20.60
CA ILE A 413 -0.64 -16.30 21.67
C ILE A 413 0.10 -16.39 22.99
N ARG A 414 -0.67 -16.57 24.06
CA ARG A 414 -0.14 -16.89 25.39
C ARG A 414 0.11 -18.39 25.56
N PRO A 415 0.92 -18.81 26.55
CA PRO A 415 1.25 -20.21 26.75
C PRO A 415 0.03 -21.09 27.06
N ASP A 416 -0.92 -20.58 27.84
CA ASP A 416 -2.15 -21.28 28.23
C ASP A 416 -3.12 -21.51 27.05
N GLU A 417 -2.94 -20.78 25.95
CA GLU A 417 -3.77 -20.89 24.75
C GLU A 417 -3.25 -21.95 23.76
N LEU A 418 -2.00 -22.41 23.90
CA LEU A 418 -1.37 -23.36 22.98
C LEU A 418 -2.17 -24.67 22.84
N THR A 419 -2.66 -25.23 23.96
CA THR A 419 -3.49 -26.46 23.95
C THR A 419 -4.80 -26.29 23.18
N ARG A 420 -5.37 -25.09 23.15
CA ARG A 420 -6.60 -24.81 22.39
C ARG A 420 -6.30 -24.71 20.89
N ILE A 421 -5.24 -23.99 20.54
CA ILE A 421 -4.82 -23.75 19.16
C ILE A 421 -4.41 -25.04 18.44
N THR A 422 -3.73 -25.96 19.12
CA THR A 422 -3.30 -27.25 18.55
C THR A 422 -4.46 -28.13 18.09
N LYS A 423 -5.68 -27.90 18.60
CA LYS A 423 -6.89 -28.59 18.14
C LYS A 423 -7.41 -28.08 16.79
N VAL A 424 -6.98 -26.88 16.37
CA VAL A 424 -7.46 -26.22 15.14
C VAL A 424 -6.46 -26.36 14.02
N GLU A 425 -5.16 -26.28 14.31
CA GLU A 425 -4.10 -26.31 13.30
C GLU A 425 -3.10 -27.46 13.55
N PRO A 426 -3.17 -28.56 12.78
CA PRO A 426 -2.30 -29.72 12.94
C PRO A 426 -0.80 -29.42 12.85
N LEU A 427 -0.41 -28.39 12.07
CA LEU A 427 1.01 -27.99 12.01
C LEU A 427 1.51 -27.53 13.37
N ILE A 428 0.71 -26.80 14.13
CA ILE A 428 1.07 -26.35 15.49
C ILE A 428 1.09 -27.54 16.45
N ALA A 429 0.13 -28.46 16.33
CA ALA A 429 0.08 -29.69 17.16
C ALA A 429 1.38 -30.49 17.10
N LYS A 430 1.99 -30.61 15.90
CA LYS A 430 3.27 -31.32 15.70
C LYS A 430 4.42 -30.74 16.53
N HIS A 431 4.37 -29.45 16.85
CA HIS A 431 5.44 -28.71 17.51
C HIS A 431 5.08 -28.25 18.93
N ALA A 432 3.88 -28.58 19.42
CA ALA A 432 3.33 -28.07 20.69
C ALA A 432 4.23 -28.34 21.90
N ALA A 433 4.78 -29.56 22.01
CA ALA A 433 5.65 -29.92 23.13
C ALA A 433 6.94 -29.10 23.13
N GLN A 434 7.53 -28.83 21.96
CA GLN A 434 8.75 -28.03 21.83
C GLN A 434 8.47 -26.54 22.07
N LEU A 435 7.34 -26.03 21.56
CA LEU A 435 6.87 -24.67 21.84
C LEU A 435 6.71 -24.47 23.35
N GLN A 436 6.01 -25.38 24.04
CA GLN A 436 5.80 -25.30 25.49
C GLN A 436 7.12 -25.40 26.27
N ALA A 437 8.01 -26.32 25.88
CA ALA A 437 9.30 -26.49 26.53
C ALA A 437 10.17 -25.22 26.42
N ASN A 438 10.20 -24.58 25.25
CA ASN A 438 10.95 -23.34 25.05
C ASN A 438 10.35 -22.19 25.86
N VAL A 439 9.03 -22.03 25.83
CA VAL A 439 8.33 -21.01 26.64
C VAL A 439 8.61 -21.20 28.14
N ASN A 440 8.58 -22.44 28.64
CA ASN A 440 8.89 -22.71 30.05
C ASN A 440 10.34 -22.34 30.41
N LYS A 441 11.26 -22.39 29.44
CA LYS A 441 12.69 -22.11 29.64
C LYS A 441 13.04 -20.63 29.49
N THR A 442 12.47 -19.94 28.50
CA THR A 442 12.91 -18.59 28.07
C THR A 442 11.81 -17.54 28.17
N GLY A 443 10.58 -17.95 28.50
CA GLY A 443 9.37 -17.12 28.47
C GLY A 443 8.80 -16.90 27.07
N THR A 444 9.48 -17.35 26.00
CA THR A 444 9.00 -17.21 24.61
C THR A 444 9.33 -18.42 23.74
N SER A 445 8.65 -18.53 22.61
CA SER A 445 9.02 -19.43 21.53
C SER A 445 8.51 -18.89 20.20
N LEU A 446 9.29 -19.10 19.14
CA LEU A 446 8.90 -18.80 17.76
C LEU A 446 9.04 -20.07 16.92
N MET A 447 8.01 -20.34 16.15
CA MET A 447 7.96 -21.42 15.17
C MET A 447 7.64 -20.84 13.80
N GLY A 448 8.32 -21.35 12.78
CA GLY A 448 7.92 -21.21 11.38
C GLY A 448 7.59 -22.57 10.77
N ALA A 449 6.55 -22.61 9.94
CA ALA A 449 6.20 -23.78 9.15
C ALA A 449 5.59 -23.40 7.81
N ARG A 450 5.65 -24.32 6.86
CA ARG A 450 4.99 -24.20 5.56
C ARG A 450 3.70 -24.98 5.53
N ARG A 451 2.62 -24.32 5.11
CA ARG A 451 1.37 -24.99 4.79
C ARG A 451 1.51 -25.75 3.47
N LYS A 452 0.60 -26.68 3.20
CA LYS A 452 0.54 -27.41 1.93
C LYS A 452 0.45 -26.49 0.70
N SER A 453 -0.09 -25.29 0.86
CA SER A 453 -0.15 -24.26 -0.18
C SER A 453 1.16 -23.53 -0.44
N GLY A 454 2.24 -23.83 0.30
CA GLY A 454 3.52 -23.11 0.22
C GLY A 454 3.59 -21.84 1.08
N LEU A 455 2.45 -21.34 1.57
CA LEU A 455 2.41 -20.15 2.42
C LEU A 455 2.94 -20.42 3.83
N ALA A 456 3.52 -19.39 4.43
CA ALA A 456 4.12 -19.48 5.75
C ALA A 456 3.07 -19.36 6.87
N LEU A 457 3.30 -20.12 7.95
CA LEU A 457 2.64 -20.00 9.24
C LEU A 457 3.73 -19.74 10.28
N TYR A 458 3.68 -18.58 10.92
CA TYR A 458 4.52 -18.23 12.05
C TYR A 458 3.68 -18.21 13.32
N VAL A 459 4.24 -18.75 14.41
CA VAL A 459 3.60 -18.77 15.72
C VAL A 459 4.58 -18.23 16.75
N ILE A 460 4.18 -17.15 17.42
CA ILE A 460 4.85 -16.60 18.59
C ILE A 460 4.03 -16.99 19.81
N VAL A 461 4.66 -17.70 20.74
CA VAL A 461 4.11 -17.98 22.07
C VAL A 461 4.95 -17.21 23.08
N ALA A 462 4.33 -16.32 23.86
CA ALA A 462 5.06 -15.46 24.79
C ALA A 462 4.30 -15.28 26.10
N SER A 463 5.02 -15.23 27.21
CA SER A 463 4.45 -14.97 28.55
C SER A 463 4.13 -13.49 28.80
N ASP A 464 4.78 -12.58 28.08
CA ASP A 464 4.62 -11.12 28.20
C ASP A 464 4.86 -10.38 26.86
N SER A 465 4.55 -9.08 26.84
CA SER A 465 4.64 -8.24 25.64
C SER A 465 6.08 -8.00 25.18
N ILE A 466 7.03 -7.97 26.11
CA ILE A 466 8.47 -7.83 25.82
C ILE A 466 8.94 -9.05 25.03
N GLY A 467 8.46 -10.24 25.42
CA GLY A 467 8.69 -11.48 24.72
C GLY A 467 8.13 -11.47 23.30
N VAL A 468 6.90 -10.98 23.11
CA VAL A 468 6.31 -10.79 21.77
C VAL A 468 7.18 -9.89 20.90
N GLU A 469 7.55 -8.71 21.40
CA GLU A 469 8.38 -7.75 20.67
C GLU A 469 9.75 -8.34 20.30
N ARG A 470 10.37 -9.08 21.22
CA ARG A 470 11.65 -9.76 20.99
C ARG A 470 11.55 -10.77 19.85
N GLU A 471 10.53 -11.64 19.86
CA GLU A 471 10.36 -12.64 18.79
C GLU A 471 9.97 -12.00 17.45
N LEU A 472 9.22 -10.90 17.45
CA LEU A 472 8.92 -10.15 16.22
C LEU A 472 10.18 -9.53 15.61
N LYS A 473 11.03 -8.90 16.42
CA LYS A 473 12.32 -8.36 15.98
C LYS A 473 13.21 -9.46 15.41
N ARG A 474 13.24 -10.61 16.09
CA ARG A 474 13.98 -11.78 15.62
C ARG A 474 13.44 -12.30 14.30
N LEU A 475 12.12 -12.42 14.17
CA LEU A 475 11.45 -12.83 12.95
C LEU A 475 11.76 -11.89 11.77
N ALA A 476 11.75 -10.58 12.01
CA ALA A 476 12.07 -9.55 11.01
C ALA A 476 13.55 -9.55 10.58
N ALA A 477 14.46 -9.94 11.46
CA ALA A 477 15.90 -9.98 11.19
C ALA A 477 16.36 -11.22 10.40
N LEU A 478 15.46 -12.18 10.14
CA LEU A 478 15.81 -13.40 9.43
C LEU A 478 15.93 -13.16 7.93
N GLU A 479 17.05 -13.58 7.37
CA GLU A 479 17.31 -13.46 5.94
C GLU A 479 16.74 -14.63 5.12
N ASN A 480 16.28 -15.70 5.77
CA ASN A 480 15.77 -16.93 5.15
C ASN A 480 14.57 -17.47 5.95
N ASP A 481 13.82 -18.39 5.33
CA ASP A 481 12.67 -19.03 5.97
C ASP A 481 13.03 -19.85 7.20
N LEU A 482 12.07 -19.96 8.11
CA LEU A 482 12.12 -20.85 9.26
C LEU A 482 11.33 -22.11 8.98
N ALA A 483 12.04 -23.22 8.80
CA ALA A 483 11.46 -24.54 8.94
C ALA A 483 11.78 -25.09 10.35
N GLY A 484 10.81 -25.01 11.26
CA GLY A 484 10.91 -25.60 12.61
C GLY A 484 10.74 -24.60 13.75
N VAL A 485 11.07 -25.06 14.96
CA VAL A 485 10.98 -24.28 16.20
C VAL A 485 12.38 -23.88 16.63
N LEU A 486 12.53 -22.63 17.04
CA LEU A 486 13.81 -22.08 17.47
C LEU A 486 13.91 -22.02 19.01
N PRO A 487 15.11 -22.26 19.57
CA PRO A 487 15.36 -22.22 21.01
C PRO A 487 15.23 -20.84 21.63
#